data_AF-A0A950XPG0-F1
#
_entry.id   AF-A0A950XPG0-F1
#
_cell.length_a   1.000
_cell.length_b   1.000
_cell.length_c   1.000
_cell.angle_alpha   90.00
_cell.angle_beta   90.00
_cell.angle_gamma   90.00
#
_symmetry.space_group_name_H-M   'P 1'
#
loop_
_entity.id
_entity.type
_entity.pdbx_description
1 polymer ?
#
loop_
_entity_poly.entity_id
_entity_poly.type
_entity_poly.pdbx_seq_one_letter_code
_entity_poly.pdbx_strand_id
1 'polypeptide(L)'
;LISKVRDGAKVTKKYDTATTPFRRAIDHPSMTDDRIASMARTHALINPAATQRQIQALTAQLLKMTMSKSEPATRTRIPKRAQSHEATNPPSRAS
;
A
#
# COMPACT_ATOMS: atom_id res chain seq x y z
N LEU A 1 23.09 -17.24 -10.15
CA LEU A 1 24.41 -16.73 -10.62
C LEU A 1 24.95 -17.78 -11.57
N ILE A 2 25.23 -17.44 -12.83
CA ILE A 2 25.71 -18.41 -13.83
C ILE A 2 27.18 -18.71 -13.60
N SER A 3 28.00 -17.68 -13.40
CA SER A 3 29.40 -17.86 -13.07
C SER A 3 29.93 -16.73 -12.19
N LYS A 4 30.96 -17.06 -11.43
CA LYS A 4 31.73 -16.12 -10.63
C LYS A 4 33.19 -16.48 -10.78
N VAL A 5 33.98 -15.55 -11.32
CA VAL A 5 35.41 -15.75 -11.54
C VAL A 5 36.16 -14.65 -10.81
N ARG A 6 37.31 -14.99 -10.23
CA ARG A 6 38.23 -14.03 -9.61
C ARG A 6 39.51 -14.00 -10.44
N ASP A 7 39.99 -12.79 -10.71
CA ASP A 7 41.29 -12.53 -11.32
C ASP A 7 42.01 -11.51 -10.45
N GLY A 8 43.02 -11.98 -9.69
CA GLY A 8 43.64 -11.23 -8.61
C GLY A 8 42.63 -10.68 -7.59
N ALA A 9 42.59 -9.36 -7.45
CA ALA A 9 41.64 -8.66 -6.58
C ALA A 9 40.23 -8.49 -7.19
N LYS A 10 40.08 -8.66 -8.52
CA LYS A 10 38.81 -8.42 -9.22
C LYS A 10 37.92 -9.65 -9.19
N VAL A 11 36.62 -9.44 -8.95
CA VAL A 11 35.60 -10.49 -9.05
C VAL A 11 34.59 -10.12 -10.11
N THR A 12 34.43 -10.98 -11.11
CA THR A 12 33.44 -10.82 -12.16
C THR A 12 32.31 -11.84 -11.96
N LYS A 13 31.06 -11.37 -12.01
CA LYS A 13 29.85 -12.20 -11.85
C LYS A 13 29.03 -12.14 -13.13
N LYS A 14 28.66 -13.30 -13.67
CA LYS A 14 27.67 -13.41 -14.75
C LYS A 14 26.34 -13.85 -14.15
N TYR A 15 25.34 -12.99 -14.23
CA TYR A 15 23.98 -13.33 -13.84
C TYR A 15 23.21 -13.94 -15.00
N ASP A 16 22.09 -14.52 -14.64
CA ASP A 16 21.17 -15.07 -15.63
C ASP A 16 20.42 -13.97 -16.38
N THR A 17 19.96 -14.30 -17.58
CA THR A 17 19.18 -13.38 -18.41
C THR A 17 17.88 -13.03 -17.70
N ALA A 18 17.56 -11.75 -17.63
CA ALA A 18 16.32 -11.29 -17.04
C ALA A 18 15.14 -11.80 -17.87
N THR A 19 14.30 -12.63 -17.26
CA THR A 19 13.07 -13.16 -17.87
C THR A 19 12.05 -13.44 -16.77
N THR A 20 10.77 -13.34 -17.09
CA THR A 20 9.70 -13.64 -16.12
C THR A 20 9.65 -15.14 -15.84
N PRO A 21 9.21 -15.57 -14.65
CA PRO A 21 9.03 -16.99 -14.35
C PRO A 21 8.12 -17.70 -15.37
N PHE A 22 7.05 -17.05 -15.83
CA PHE A 22 6.16 -17.57 -16.87
C PHE A 22 6.93 -17.80 -18.18
N ARG A 23 7.73 -16.82 -18.61
CA ARG A 23 8.48 -16.92 -19.87
C ARG A 23 9.54 -18.03 -19.79
N ARG A 24 10.25 -18.14 -18.67
CA ARG A 24 11.18 -19.23 -18.41
C ARG A 24 10.52 -20.60 -18.44
N ALA A 25 9.30 -20.72 -17.93
CA ALA A 25 8.58 -21.98 -17.87
C ALA A 25 8.11 -22.44 -19.26
N ILE A 26 7.62 -21.53 -20.12
CA ILE A 26 7.22 -21.90 -21.50
C ILE A 26 8.41 -22.19 -22.41
N ASP A 27 9.56 -21.54 -22.17
CA ASP A 27 10.77 -21.72 -22.97
C ASP A 27 11.61 -22.94 -22.50
N HIS A 28 11.17 -23.68 -21.45
CA HIS A 28 11.92 -24.81 -20.90
C HIS A 28 11.79 -26.07 -21.77
N PRO A 29 12.90 -26.76 -22.09
CA PRO A 29 12.90 -27.87 -23.06
C PRO A 29 12.09 -29.10 -22.65
N SER A 30 11.76 -29.26 -21.36
CA SER A 30 10.94 -30.37 -20.88
C SER A 30 9.43 -30.11 -20.97
N MET A 31 9.01 -28.92 -21.42
CA MET A 31 7.59 -28.62 -21.53
C MET A 31 6.98 -29.15 -22.82
N THR A 32 5.79 -29.71 -22.69
CA THR A 32 4.97 -30.12 -23.83
C THR A 32 4.10 -28.96 -24.31
N ASP A 33 3.78 -28.94 -25.60
CA ASP A 33 2.98 -27.87 -26.22
C ASP A 33 1.61 -27.69 -25.55
N ASP A 34 0.97 -28.79 -25.12
CA ASP A 34 -0.30 -28.77 -24.40
C ASP A 34 -0.18 -28.04 -23.05
N ARG A 35 0.92 -28.27 -22.32
CA ARG A 35 1.19 -27.60 -21.03
C ARG A 35 1.46 -26.12 -21.23
N ILE A 36 2.21 -25.76 -22.26
CA ILE A 36 2.45 -24.37 -22.64
C ILE A 36 1.12 -23.69 -22.97
N ALA A 37 0.28 -24.31 -23.79
CA ALA A 37 -1.02 -23.78 -24.18
C ALA A 37 -1.98 -23.63 -22.99
N SER A 38 -2.02 -24.59 -22.08
CA SER A 38 -2.81 -24.49 -20.85
C SER A 38 -2.32 -23.35 -19.96
N MET A 39 -1.01 -23.23 -19.76
CA MET A 39 -0.43 -22.20 -18.90
C MET A 39 -0.61 -20.79 -19.50
N ALA A 40 -0.48 -20.65 -20.81
CA ALA A 40 -0.72 -19.40 -21.52
C ALA A 40 -2.18 -18.94 -21.42
N ARG A 41 -3.14 -19.88 -21.55
CA ARG A 41 -4.57 -19.61 -21.34
C ARG A 41 -4.83 -19.08 -19.92
N THR A 42 -4.33 -19.76 -18.89
CA THR A 42 -4.49 -19.31 -17.50
C THR A 42 -3.82 -17.96 -17.25
N HIS A 43 -2.59 -17.76 -17.76
CA HIS A 43 -1.87 -16.51 -17.59
C HIS A 43 -2.57 -15.32 -18.29
N ALA A 44 -3.19 -15.53 -19.46
CA ALA A 44 -3.93 -14.50 -20.17
C ALA A 44 -5.20 -14.04 -19.43
N LEU A 45 -5.82 -14.91 -18.63
CA LEU A 45 -6.99 -14.58 -17.82
C LEU A 45 -6.62 -13.75 -16.57
N ILE A 46 -5.38 -13.83 -16.11
CA ILE A 46 -4.91 -13.11 -14.93
C ILE A 46 -4.47 -11.70 -15.36
N ASN A 47 -5.24 -10.69 -14.98
CA ASN A 47 -4.79 -9.30 -15.02
C ASN A 47 -4.36 -8.86 -13.60
N PRO A 48 -3.09 -9.09 -13.21
CA PRO A 48 -2.66 -8.88 -11.83
C PRO A 48 -2.78 -7.42 -11.40
N ALA A 49 -2.61 -6.47 -12.34
CA ALA A 49 -2.79 -5.06 -12.07
C ALA A 49 -4.26 -4.71 -11.78
N ALA A 50 -5.21 -5.29 -12.51
CA ALA A 50 -6.63 -5.08 -12.24
C ALA A 50 -7.02 -5.69 -10.87
N THR A 51 -6.58 -6.91 -10.58
CA THR A 51 -6.82 -7.55 -9.27
C THR A 51 -6.23 -6.73 -8.13
N GLN A 52 -5.00 -6.21 -8.28
CA GLN A 52 -4.38 -5.34 -7.28
C GLN A 52 -5.21 -4.07 -7.03
N ARG A 53 -5.67 -3.41 -8.09
CA ARG A 53 -6.53 -2.21 -7.98
C ARG A 53 -7.84 -2.53 -7.25
N GLN A 54 -8.46 -3.67 -7.54
CA GLN A 54 -9.68 -4.12 -6.86
C GLN A 54 -9.43 -4.34 -5.36
N ILE A 55 -8.36 -5.04 -5.01
CA ILE A 55 -7.98 -5.27 -3.61
C ILE A 55 -7.79 -3.92 -2.89
N GLN A 56 -7.03 -3.00 -3.49
CA GLN A 56 -6.79 -1.66 -2.91
C GLN A 56 -8.07 -0.83 -2.76
N ALA A 57 -8.98 -0.91 -3.72
CA ALA A 57 -10.26 -0.21 -3.65
C ALA A 57 -11.13 -0.74 -2.50
N LEU A 58 -11.21 -2.07 -2.36
CA LEU A 58 -11.97 -2.72 -1.29
C LEU A 58 -11.37 -2.42 0.09
N THR A 59 -10.04 -2.46 0.23
CA THR A 59 -9.38 -2.12 1.51
C THR A 59 -9.61 -0.65 1.89
N ALA A 60 -9.58 0.27 0.92
CA ALA A 60 -9.89 1.67 1.15
C ALA A 60 -11.35 1.87 1.59
N GLN A 61 -12.30 1.14 1.01
CA GLN A 61 -13.71 1.17 1.44
C GLN A 61 -13.88 0.70 2.88
N LEU A 62 -13.26 -0.43 3.25
CA LEU A 62 -13.29 -0.94 4.61
C LEU A 62 -12.69 0.06 5.61
N LEU A 63 -11.55 0.67 5.29
CA LEU A 63 -10.92 1.67 6.14
C LEU A 63 -11.79 2.92 6.30
N LYS A 64 -12.44 3.38 5.23
CA LYS A 64 -13.39 4.49 5.31
C LYS A 64 -14.55 4.17 6.27
N MET A 65 -15.12 2.96 6.17
CA MET A 65 -16.23 2.53 7.03
C MET A 65 -15.82 2.51 8.51
N THR A 66 -14.65 1.97 8.84
CA THR A 66 -14.19 1.90 10.24
C THR A 66 -13.86 3.27 10.82
N MET A 67 -13.21 4.15 10.05
CA MET A 67 -12.88 5.51 10.50
C MET A 67 -14.14 6.39 10.64
N SER A 68 -15.11 6.26 9.74
CA SER A 68 -16.37 7.02 9.80
C SER A 68 -17.25 6.66 11.01
N LYS A 69 -17.08 5.44 11.57
CA LYS A 69 -17.78 5.02 12.79
C LYS A 69 -17.05 5.45 14.07
N SER A 70 -15.79 5.88 13.98
CA SER A 70 -14.98 6.28 15.14
C SER A 70 -14.96 7.78 15.42
N GLU A 71 -15.74 8.61 14.73
CA GLU A 71 -15.93 9.99 15.19
C GLU A 71 -16.73 9.94 16.49
N PRO A 72 -16.15 10.32 17.65
CA PRO A 72 -16.96 10.53 18.82
C PRO A 72 -17.78 11.79 18.52
N ALA A 73 -19.09 11.62 18.38
CA ALA A 73 -20.01 12.73 18.48
C ALA A 73 -19.62 13.54 19.74
N THR A 74 -19.42 14.84 19.55
CA THR A 74 -19.17 15.86 20.59
C THR A 74 -17.91 15.72 21.45
N ARG A 75 -16.96 16.62 21.22
CA ARG A 75 -16.59 17.58 22.29
C ARG A 75 -16.60 18.98 21.70
N THR A 76 -17.76 19.62 21.77
CA THR A 76 -17.88 21.08 21.69
C THR A 76 -16.86 21.66 22.64
N ARG A 77 -15.79 22.26 22.11
CA ARG A 77 -14.71 22.82 22.90
C ARG A 77 -15.22 24.11 23.53
N ILE A 78 -15.82 24.02 24.71
CA ILE A 78 -16.23 25.19 25.49
C ILE A 78 -14.97 26.04 25.72
N PRO A 79 -14.88 27.29 25.22
CA PRO A 79 -13.72 28.12 25.48
C PRO A 79 -13.68 28.47 26.97
N LYS A 80 -12.55 28.21 27.65
CA LYS A 80 -12.31 28.55 29.06
C LYS A 80 -12.14 30.06 29.31
N ARG A 81 -12.56 30.94 28.40
CA ARG A 81 -12.40 32.39 28.52
C ARG A 81 -13.76 33.03 28.74
N ALA A 82 -13.87 33.81 29.81
CA ALA A 82 -15.06 34.62 30.10
C ALA A 82 -15.37 35.55 28.91
N GLN A 83 -16.67 35.69 28.62
CA GLN A 83 -17.20 36.56 27.57
C GLN A 83 -16.87 38.01 27.90
N SER A 84 -16.42 38.79 26.92
CA SER A 84 -15.89 40.16 27.07
C SER A 84 -16.90 41.22 27.55
N HIS A 85 -18.14 40.84 27.88
CA HIS A 85 -19.20 41.75 28.29
C HIS A 85 -19.58 41.63 29.77
N GLU A 86 -18.83 40.84 30.55
CA GLU A 86 -18.99 40.80 31.99
C GLU A 86 -18.37 42.07 32.61
N ALA A 87 -19.23 42.97 33.09
CA ALA A 87 -18.83 44.27 33.61
C ALA A 87 -18.15 44.12 35.00
N THR A 88 -16.82 44.22 35.02
CA THR A 88 -16.01 44.12 36.25
C THR A 88 -15.80 45.48 36.92
N ASN A 89 -16.86 46.13 37.41
CA ASN A 89 -16.71 47.30 38.29
C ASN A 89 -17.15 46.92 39.71
N PRO A 90 -16.24 46.89 40.71
CA PRO A 90 -16.62 46.64 42.09
C PRO A 90 -17.33 47.87 42.69
N PRO A 91 -18.34 47.70 43.57
CA PRO A 91 -19.01 48.83 44.21
C PRO A 91 -18.09 49.54 45.22
N SER A 92 -18.05 50.87 45.15
CA SER A 92 -17.35 51.74 46.11
C SER A 92 -18.10 51.76 47.44
N ARG A 93 -17.42 51.49 48.56
CA ARG A 93 -17.97 51.58 49.91
C ARG A 93 -17.51 52.88 50.57
N ALA A 94 -18.47 53.70 51.02
CA ALA A 94 -18.23 54.93 51.76
C ALA A 94 -18.24 54.70 53.29
N SER A 95 -17.51 55.59 53.98
CA SER A 95 -17.30 55.79 55.43
C SER A 95 -16.07 55.12 56.02
#